data_AF-A0A933HLN8-F1
#
_entry.id   AF-A0A933HLN8-F1
#
_cell.length_a   1.000
_cell.length_b   1.000
_cell.length_c   1.000
_cell.angle_alpha   90.00
_cell.angle_beta   90.00
_cell.angle_gamma   90.00
#
_symmetry.space_group_name_H-M   'P 1'
#
loop_
_entity.id
_entity.type
_entity.pdbx_description
1 polymer ?
#
loop_
_entity_poly.entity_id
_entity_poly.type
_entity_poly.pdbx_seq_one_letter_code
_entity_poly.pdbx_strand_id
1 'polypeptide(L)' 'MSRAELAKRVGCASATLSSIEHGKRRPSRQIAELLAVALEIPLVERENFVARARGNTSRVVQAKPLPLSNLPASLAP' A
#
# COMPACT_ATOMS: atom_id res chain seq x y z
N MET A 1 8.77 -15.08 -8.46
CA MET A 1 7.63 -14.88 -9.39
C MET A 1 8.07 -14.00 -10.54
N SER A 2 7.83 -14.40 -11.78
CA SER A 2 8.04 -13.57 -12.97
C SER A 2 6.87 -12.62 -13.22
N ARG A 3 7.08 -11.59 -14.05
CA ARG A 3 6.01 -10.65 -14.47
C ARG A 3 4.83 -11.35 -15.13
N ALA A 4 5.11 -12.35 -15.97
CA ALA A 4 4.09 -13.11 -16.69
C ALA A 4 3.26 -13.98 -15.73
N GLU A 5 3.90 -14.57 -14.72
CA GLU A 5 3.20 -15.31 -13.67
C GLU A 5 2.30 -14.40 -12.81
N LEU A 6 2.79 -13.22 -12.42
CA LEU A 6 1.99 -12.25 -11.69
C LEU A 6 0.77 -11.80 -12.49
N ALA A 7 0.96 -11.46 -13.77
CA ALA A 7 -0.11 -11.04 -14.66
C ALA A 7 -1.19 -12.13 -14.79
N LYS A 8 -0.78 -13.41 -14.91
CA LYS A 8 -1.71 -14.55 -14.90
C LYS A 8 -2.47 -14.66 -13.57
N ARG A 9 -1.79 -14.54 -12.42
CA ARG A 9 -2.43 -14.60 -11.10
C ARG A 9 -3.44 -13.48 -10.87
N VAL A 10 -3.16 -12.28 -11.38
CA VAL A 10 -4.05 -11.10 -11.29
C VAL A 10 -5.15 -11.14 -12.35
N GLY A 11 -5.05 -12.01 -13.36
CA GLY A 11 -5.99 -12.08 -14.47
C GLY A 11 -5.88 -10.90 -15.43
N CYS A 12 -4.67 -10.34 -15.63
CA CYS A 12 -4.42 -9.23 -16.53
C CYS A 12 -3.34 -9.55 -17.57
N ALA A 13 -3.30 -8.79 -18.66
CA ALA A 13 -2.25 -8.95 -19.67
C ALA A 13 -0.90 -8.48 -19.12
N SER A 14 0.19 -9.15 -19.50
CA SER A 14 1.56 -8.76 -19.15
C SER A 14 1.90 -7.32 -19.57
N ALA A 15 1.38 -6.87 -20.71
CA ALA A 15 1.51 -5.50 -21.18
C ALA A 15 0.78 -4.48 -20.28
N THR A 16 -0.38 -4.84 -19.73
CA THR A 16 -1.11 -4.03 -18.76
C THR A 16 -0.32 -3.92 -17.46
N LEU A 17 0.19 -5.04 -16.96
CA LEU A 17 1.02 -5.05 -15.76
C LEU A 17 2.30 -4.21 -15.95
N SER A 18 2.98 -4.35 -17.10
CA SER A 18 4.12 -3.51 -17.47
C SER A 18 3.75 -2.01 -17.50
N SER A 19 2.58 -1.66 -18.04
CA SER A 19 2.12 -0.26 -18.05
C SER A 19 1.88 0.29 -16.65
N ILE A 20 1.42 -0.55 -15.73
CA ILE A 20 1.23 -0.19 -14.31
C ILE A 20 2.58 0.03 -13.64
N GLU A 21 3.53 -0.87 -13.82
CA GLU A 21 4.88 -0.77 -13.21
C GLU A 21 5.67 0.45 -13.72
N HIS A 22 5.53 0.80 -15.01
CA HIS A 22 6.13 2.01 -15.57
C HIS A 22 5.33 3.28 -15.24
N GLY A 23 4.26 3.19 -14.45
CA GLY A 23 3.43 4.33 -14.06
C GLY A 23 2.61 4.95 -15.20
N LYS A 24 2.59 4.32 -16.39
CA LYS A 24 1.79 4.77 -17.55
C LYS A 24 0.29 4.61 -17.32
N ARG A 25 -0.11 3.67 -16.45
CA ARG A 25 -1.49 3.44 -16.05
C ARG A 25 -1.61 3.23 -14.55
N ARG A 26 -2.71 3.71 -13.97
CA ARG A 26 -3.10 3.36 -12.60
C ARG A 26 -4.02 2.13 -12.62
N PRO A 27 -3.81 1.13 -11.77
CA PRO A 27 -4.72 -0.01 -11.64
C PRO A 27 -6.08 0.46 -11.10
N SER A 28 -7.15 -0.29 -11.43
CA SER A 28 -8.43 -0.16 -10.75
C SER A 28 -8.32 -0.68 -9.30
N ARG A 29 -9.36 -0.46 -8.49
CA ARG A 29 -9.41 -1.00 -7.12
C ARG A 29 -9.27 -2.53 -7.09
N GLN A 30 -10.06 -3.21 -7.91
CA GLN A 30 -10.01 -4.68 -8.01
C GLN A 30 -8.61 -5.18 -8.42
N ILE A 31 -7.99 -4.57 -9.44
CA ILE A 31 -6.63 -4.97 -9.86
C ILE A 31 -5.61 -4.70 -8.75
N ALA A 32 -5.72 -3.59 -8.03
CA ALA A 32 -4.85 -3.28 -6.90
C ALA A 32 -5.01 -4.27 -5.73
N GLU A 33 -6.24 -4.69 -5.42
CA GLU A 33 -6.53 -5.70 -4.39
C GLU A 33 -5.96 -7.07 -4.79
N LEU A 34 -6.16 -7.49 -6.05
CA LEU A 34 -5.59 -8.72 -6.59
C LEU A 34 -4.07 -8.70 -6.58
N LEU A 35 -3.46 -7.56 -6.90
CA LEU A 35 -2.00 -7.36 -6.77
C LEU A 35 -1.55 -7.52 -5.32
N ALA A 36 -2.27 -6.94 -4.36
CA ALA A 36 -1.94 -7.05 -2.95
C ALA A 36 -1.98 -8.51 -2.45
N VAL A 37 -2.97 -9.29 -2.92
CA VAL A 37 -3.07 -10.72 -2.61
C VAL A 37 -1.93 -11.51 -3.29
N ALA A 38 -1.70 -11.27 -4.58
CA ALA A 38 -0.69 -12.01 -5.36
C ALA A 38 0.76 -11.72 -4.91
N LEU A 39 1.00 -10.54 -4.32
CA LEU A 39 2.26 -10.13 -3.71
C LEU A 39 2.33 -10.44 -2.21
N GLU A 40 1.32 -11.12 -1.67
CA GLU A 40 1.27 -11.56 -0.27
C GLU A 40 1.41 -10.39 0.73
N ILE A 41 0.88 -9.22 0.39
CA ILE A 41 0.88 -8.04 1.27
C ILE A 41 0.07 -8.37 2.54
N PRO A 42 0.60 -8.10 3.74
CA PRO A 42 -0.10 -8.30 5.00
C PRO A 42 -1.45 -7.57 5.04
N LEU A 43 -2.49 -8.18 5.61
CA LEU A 43 -3.85 -7.62 5.67
C LEU A 43 -3.88 -6.16 6.18
N VAL A 44 -3.08 -5.86 7.22
CA VAL A 44 -2.96 -4.52 7.81
C VAL A 44 -2.37 -3.47 6.85
N GLU A 45 -1.61 -3.90 5.84
CA GLU A 45 -0.98 -3.02 4.85
C GLU A 45 -1.75 -2.97 3.52
N ARG A 46 -2.70 -3.88 3.28
CA ARG A 46 -3.39 -4.00 1.98
C ARG A 46 -4.13 -2.74 1.58
N GLU A 47 -4.87 -2.11 2.48
CA GLU A 47 -5.61 -0.87 2.17
C GLU A 47 -4.65 0.28 1.79
N ASN A 48 -3.52 0.41 2.51
CA ASN A 48 -2.50 1.41 2.19
C ASN A 48 -1.83 1.10 0.84
N PHE A 49 -1.53 -0.17 0.57
CA PHE A 49 -1.01 -0.62 -0.72
C PHE A 49 -1.98 -0.27 -1.86
N VAL A 50 -3.28 -0.59 -1.71
CA VAL A 50 -4.31 -0.32 -2.72
C VAL A 50 -4.46 1.18 -2.96
N ALA A 51 -4.49 1.99 -1.91
CA ALA A 51 -4.55 3.45 -2.03
C ALA A 51 -3.35 4.01 -2.81
N ARG A 52 -2.12 3.60 -2.43
CA ARG A 52 -0.88 4.04 -3.08
C ARG A 52 -0.79 3.58 -4.53
N ALA A 53 -1.12 2.32 -4.82
CA ALA A 53 -1.07 1.76 -6.18
C ALA A 53 -1.99 2.55 -7.14
N ARG A 54 -3.16 2.96 -6.64
CA ARG A 54 -4.14 3.75 -7.39
C ARG A 54 -3.76 5.23 -7.53
N GLY A 55 -2.67 5.69 -6.91
CA GLY A 55 -2.25 7.09 -6.91
C GLY A 55 -2.92 7.94 -5.83
N ASN A 56 -3.69 7.34 -4.93
CA ASN A 56 -4.26 8.02 -3.76
C ASN A 56 -3.20 8.06 -2.67
N THR A 57 -2.20 8.92 -2.84
CA THR A 57 -1.16 9.17 -1.83
C THR A 57 -1.72 10.09 -0.76
N SER A 58 -2.68 9.60 0.04
CA SER A 58 -2.89 10.19 1.36
C SER A 58 -1.59 9.99 2.09
N ARG A 59 -0.79 11.06 2.20
CA ARG A 59 0.47 11.04 2.93
C ARG A 59 0.14 10.62 4.36
N VAL A 60 0.36 9.34 4.67
CA VAL A 60 0.39 8.87 6.05
C VAL A 60 1.54 9.67 6.64
N VAL A 61 1.19 10.73 7.38
CA VAL A 61 2.13 11.38 8.27
C VAL A 61 2.60 10.23 9.14
N GLN A 62 3.83 9.77 8.95
CA GLN A 62 4.43 8.86 9.92
C GLN A 62 4.35 9.62 11.22
N ALA A 63 3.38 9.26 12.06
CA ALA A 63 3.33 9.75 13.42
C ALA A 63 4.58 9.17 14.07
N LYS A 64 5.66 9.96 14.06
CA LYS A 64 6.76 9.78 14.99
C LYS A 64 6.05 9.62 16.35
N PRO A 65 6.22 8.49 17.06
CA PRO A 65 5.60 8.33 18.36
C PRO A 65 5.98 9.56 19.18
N LEU A 66 4.98 10.33 19.63
CA LEU A 66 5.24 11.42 20.53
C LEU A 66 5.93 10.81 21.74
N PRO A 67 7.12 11.29 22.15
CA PRO A 67 7.73 10.81 23.37
C PRO A 67 6.75 11.13 24.51
N LEU A 68 6.19 10.09 25.13
CA LEU A 68 5.32 10.17 26.31
C LEU A 68 6.17 10.52 27.56
N SER A 69 7.01 11.55 27.47
CA SER A 69 8.08 11.77 28.46
C SER A 69 7.91 13.01 29.32
N ASN A 70 6.83 13.80 29.20
CA ASN A 70 6.67 15.01 29.99
C ASN A 70 5.26 15.16 30.59
N LEU A 71 4.75 14.15 31.30
CA LEU A 71 3.75 14.43 32.33
C LEU A 71 4.47 15.17 33.46
N PRO A 72 4.16 16.46 33.75
CA PRO A 72 4.61 17.01 35.01
C PRO A 72 3.96 16.16 36.10
N ALA A 73 4.76 15.51 36.93
CA ALA A 73 4.28 14.94 38.17
C ALA A 73 3.58 16.08 38.91
N SER A 74 2.25 15.99 38.98
CA SER A 74 1.42 16.98 39.65
C SER A 74 1.95 17.16 41.06
N LEU A 75 2.48 18.34 41.34
CA LEU A 75 2.59 18.90 42.68
C LEU A 75 1.18 18.83 43.28
N ALA A 76 1.03 18.08 44.35
CA ALA A 76 -0.08 18.19 45.27
C ALA A 76 0.50 18.22 46.70
N PRO A 77 -0.07 19.06 47.58
CA PRO A 77 0.58 19.60 48.78
C PRO A 77 0.83 18.60 49.90
#